data_AF-A0A0D9VIE5-F1
#
_entry.id   AF-A0A0D9VIE5-F1
#
_cell.length_a   1.000
_cell.length_b   1.000
_cell.length_c   1.000
_cell.angle_alpha   90.00
_cell.angle_beta   90.00
_cell.angle_gamma   90.00
#
_symmetry.space_group_name_H-M   'P 1'
#
loop_
_entity.id
_entity.type
_entity.pdbx_description
1 polymer ?
#
loop_
_entity_poly.entity_id
_entity_poly.type
_entity_poly.pdbx_seq_one_letter_code
_entity_poly.pdbx_strand_id
1 'polypeptide(L)'
;MGVQRSREFDDPLLVNGRGGGARRHSALKEFCWTILPGILGALTAIVLMSAVLYYPYKWSFDDGKRPEFSVAVAGFSGLDPDSDLGRPTLDATFDLTLRIKEPRRYSVACTERGTTAYVSYRGAPLASGPVAQLCGKNEDTTEEGSVMAWGHAVAVPEFARQQLAEELGRGEAQVDVTLKAPARYCYMCTQTVIACKPRVGSGEFSPTCGVDKQLPTLPDNPNEKYPGYPGFPGYPGFFPIIPRARSARRLLQH
;
A
#
# COMPACT_ATOMS: atom_id res chain seq x y z
N MET A 1 33.72 -94.06 13.53
CA MET A 1 34.81 -95.06 13.48
C MET A 1 35.84 -94.54 12.48
N GLY A 2 37.11 -94.24 12.77
CA GLY A 2 37.87 -94.30 14.00
C GLY A 2 39.31 -93.83 13.73
N VAL A 3 39.78 -92.90 14.56
CA VAL A 3 41.07 -92.88 15.27
C VAL A 3 42.38 -92.67 14.48
N GLN A 4 43.09 -91.57 14.77
CA GLN A 4 44.41 -91.49 15.45
C GLN A 4 45.01 -90.09 15.20
N ARG A 5 45.92 -89.50 15.98
CA ARG A 5 46.33 -89.50 17.41
C ARG A 5 47.51 -88.52 17.41
N SER A 6 47.63 -87.72 18.46
CA SER A 6 48.57 -86.63 18.72
C SER A 6 50.05 -86.88 18.38
N ARG A 7 50.77 -85.77 18.11
CA ARG A 7 52.04 -85.35 18.76
C ARG A 7 52.23 -83.84 18.48
N GLU A 8 52.12 -82.95 19.47
CA GLU A 8 53.15 -82.58 20.49
C GLU A 8 54.09 -81.49 19.95
N PHE A 9 53.92 -80.25 20.44
CA PHE A 9 55.07 -79.41 20.81
C PHE A 9 54.67 -78.33 21.82
N ASP A 10 55.46 -78.33 22.87
CA ASP A 10 55.41 -77.64 24.15
C ASP A 10 55.30 -76.10 24.13
N ASP A 11 54.34 -75.61 24.93
CA ASP A 11 54.55 -74.81 26.17
C ASP A 11 55.12 -73.35 26.02
N PRO A 12 55.23 -72.55 27.11
CA PRO A 12 54.17 -71.65 27.58
C PRO A 12 54.62 -70.18 27.76
N LEU A 13 53.69 -69.37 28.30
CA LEU A 13 53.91 -68.08 28.98
C LEU A 13 54.35 -66.89 28.10
N LEU A 14 53.61 -65.78 28.20
CA LEU A 14 54.10 -64.52 28.78
C LEU A 14 52.98 -63.45 28.78
N VAL A 15 52.62 -63.05 30.00
CA VAL A 15 52.48 -61.65 30.46
C VAL A 15 51.29 -60.80 29.98
N ASN A 16 50.39 -60.59 30.95
CA ASN A 16 49.61 -59.38 31.24
C ASN A 16 50.04 -58.08 30.55
N GLY A 17 49.09 -57.32 29.99
CA GLY A 17 49.40 -55.96 29.51
C GLY A 17 48.23 -55.14 28.96
N ARG A 18 47.33 -54.71 29.86
CA ARG A 18 46.65 -53.40 29.90
C ARG A 18 46.92 -52.46 28.71
N GLY A 19 45.90 -52.17 27.88
CA GLY A 19 46.07 -51.25 26.74
C GLY A 19 44.79 -50.62 26.17
N GLY A 20 43.72 -50.49 26.95
CA GLY A 20 42.48 -49.82 26.55
C GLY A 20 42.59 -48.30 26.62
N GLY A 21 43.34 -47.66 25.72
CA GLY A 21 43.47 -46.19 25.71
C GLY A 21 43.90 -45.56 24.38
N ALA A 22 44.63 -46.27 23.53
CA ALA A 22 45.28 -45.63 22.39
C ALA A 22 44.40 -45.48 21.12
N ARG A 23 43.31 -46.24 20.96
CA ARG A 23 42.47 -46.16 19.74
C ARG A 23 41.37 -45.08 19.77
N ARG A 24 41.05 -44.52 20.94
CA ARG A 24 40.08 -43.41 21.06
C ARG A 24 40.69 -42.03 20.74
N HIS A 25 42.01 -41.91 20.83
CA HIS A 25 42.71 -40.63 20.70
C HIS A 25 42.98 -40.22 19.24
N SER A 26 43.05 -41.19 18.32
CA SER A 26 43.31 -40.95 16.90
C SER A 26 42.05 -40.57 16.11
N ALA A 27 40.89 -41.15 16.43
CA ALA A 27 39.63 -40.77 15.79
C ALA A 27 39.14 -39.35 16.17
N LEU A 28 39.44 -38.90 17.40
CA LEU A 28 39.06 -37.56 17.88
C LEU A 28 39.94 -36.45 17.25
N LYS A 29 41.21 -36.76 16.96
CA LYS A 29 42.18 -35.79 16.41
C LYS A 29 41.94 -35.53 14.92
N GLU A 30 41.64 -36.58 14.15
CA GLU A 30 41.29 -36.49 12.73
C GLU A 30 39.99 -35.68 12.52
N PHE A 31 38.95 -35.94 13.32
CA PHE A 31 37.70 -35.18 13.28
C PHE A 31 37.88 -33.70 13.62
N CYS A 32 38.74 -33.40 14.59
CA CYS A 32 38.96 -32.04 15.11
C CYS A 32 39.81 -31.16 14.16
N TRP A 33 40.65 -31.77 13.33
CA TRP A 33 41.52 -31.04 12.41
C TRP A 33 41.01 -30.96 10.96
N THR A 34 40.20 -31.91 10.50
CA THR A 34 39.73 -31.93 9.10
C THR A 34 38.25 -31.54 8.93
N ILE A 35 37.37 -32.02 9.82
CA ILE A 35 35.91 -31.80 9.69
C ILE A 35 35.49 -30.48 10.37
N LEU A 36 36.09 -30.18 11.53
CA LEU A 36 35.81 -28.98 12.31
C LEU A 36 36.03 -27.65 11.57
N PRO A 37 37.12 -27.42 10.79
CA PRO A 37 37.27 -26.20 10.00
C PRO A 37 36.25 -26.09 8.86
N GLY A 38 35.85 -27.23 8.26
CA GLY A 38 34.80 -27.25 7.23
C GLY A 38 33.43 -26.87 7.79
N ILE A 39 33.07 -27.39 8.96
CA ILE A 39 31.82 -27.03 9.66
C ILE A 39 31.87 -25.56 10.09
N LEU A 40 32.99 -25.08 10.63
CA LEU A 40 33.15 -23.68 11.03
C LEU A 40 33.06 -22.73 9.82
N GLY A 41 33.62 -23.12 8.67
CA GLY A 41 33.49 -22.41 7.40
C GLY A 41 32.05 -22.38 6.89
N ALA A 42 31.33 -23.50 6.95
CA ALA A 42 29.92 -23.56 6.54
C ALA A 42 29.03 -22.70 7.46
N LEU A 43 29.24 -22.73 8.77
CA LEU A 43 28.48 -21.91 9.73
C LEU A 43 28.76 -20.42 9.53
N THR A 44 30.03 -20.03 9.34
CA THR A 44 30.38 -18.63 9.05
C THR A 44 29.79 -18.17 7.71
N ALA A 45 29.83 -19.01 6.68
CA ALA A 45 29.19 -18.73 5.39
C ALA A 45 27.67 -18.56 5.53
N ILE A 46 26.99 -19.39 6.33
CA ILE A 46 25.53 -19.25 6.59
C ILE A 46 25.23 -17.95 7.34
N VAL A 47 26.03 -17.58 8.35
CA VAL A 47 25.86 -16.32 9.07
C VAL A 47 26.07 -15.12 8.13
N LEU A 48 27.10 -15.17 7.27
CA LEU A 48 27.36 -14.11 6.30
C LEU A 48 26.25 -14.04 5.23
N MET A 49 25.84 -15.18 4.67
CA MET A 49 24.76 -15.24 3.68
C MET A 49 23.43 -14.80 4.27
N SER A 50 23.12 -15.21 5.51
CA SER A 50 21.91 -14.74 6.19
C SER A 50 21.97 -13.25 6.44
N ALA A 51 23.09 -12.66 6.86
CA ALA A 51 23.22 -11.21 6.99
C ALA A 51 23.08 -10.48 5.64
N VAL A 52 23.73 -11.00 4.60
CA VAL A 52 23.70 -10.46 3.23
C VAL A 52 22.32 -10.56 2.60
N LEU A 53 21.52 -11.57 2.93
CA LEU A 53 20.13 -11.69 2.46
C LEU A 53 19.15 -10.94 3.38
N TYR A 54 19.38 -10.94 4.69
CA TYR A 54 18.51 -10.32 5.68
C TYR A 54 18.54 -8.80 5.62
N TYR A 55 19.71 -8.18 5.43
CA TYR A 55 19.83 -6.72 5.32
C TYR A 55 19.04 -6.13 4.14
N PRO A 56 19.21 -6.58 2.88
CA PRO A 56 18.42 -6.08 1.76
C PRO A 56 16.97 -6.52 1.84
N TYR A 57 16.67 -7.69 2.43
CA TYR A 57 15.30 -8.09 2.74
C TYR A 57 14.65 -7.07 3.68
N LYS A 58 15.27 -6.76 4.83
CA LYS A 58 14.76 -5.76 5.77
C LYS A 58 14.66 -4.37 5.16
N TRP A 59 15.62 -3.99 4.33
CA TRP A 59 15.62 -2.70 3.65
C TRP A 59 14.57 -2.59 2.54
N SER A 60 14.06 -3.73 2.03
CA SER A 60 12.98 -3.80 1.06
C SER A 60 11.59 -3.82 1.68
N PHE A 61 11.45 -4.25 2.94
CA PHE A 61 10.18 -4.11 3.65
C PHE A 61 10.09 -2.68 4.15
N ASP A 62 9.21 -1.90 3.53
CA ASP A 62 8.67 -0.67 4.08
C ASP A 62 8.48 -0.86 5.60
N ASP A 63 9.21 -0.11 6.44
CA ASP A 63 9.34 -0.26 7.91
C ASP A 63 8.01 -0.09 8.70
N GLY A 64 6.92 -0.69 8.26
CA GLY A 64 5.56 -0.35 8.67
C GLY A 64 5.10 1.04 8.20
N LYS A 65 5.94 1.76 7.45
CA LYS A 65 5.64 3.09 6.90
C LYS A 65 4.44 3.00 5.95
N ARG A 66 3.46 3.88 6.12
CA ARG A 66 2.25 3.99 5.29
C ARG A 66 2.20 5.38 4.65
N PRO A 67 1.57 5.53 3.48
CA PRO A 67 1.42 6.84 2.88
C PRO A 67 0.50 7.71 3.74
N GLU A 68 0.92 8.94 3.97
CA GLU A 68 0.17 9.92 4.75
C GLU A 68 -0.63 10.78 3.78
N PHE A 69 -1.94 10.80 3.97
CA PHE A 69 -2.85 11.70 3.26
C PHE A 69 -3.26 12.80 4.20
N SER A 70 -3.30 14.04 3.71
CA SER A 70 -3.81 15.20 4.44
C SER A 70 -4.62 16.05 3.47
N VAL A 71 -5.65 16.71 3.98
CA VAL A 71 -6.44 17.66 3.19
C VAL A 71 -6.44 19.00 3.91
N ALA A 72 -6.27 20.09 3.16
CA ALA A 72 -6.52 21.44 3.64
C ALA A 72 -7.72 22.03 2.90
N VAL A 73 -8.47 22.91 3.54
CA VAL A 73 -9.46 23.75 2.88
C VAL A 73 -8.79 25.09 2.58
N ALA A 74 -8.38 25.28 1.32
CA ALA A 74 -7.71 26.50 0.86
C ALA A 74 -8.70 27.67 0.78
N GLY A 75 -9.95 27.40 0.43
CA GLY A 75 -11.00 28.40 0.34
C GLY A 75 -12.40 27.79 0.37
N PHE A 76 -13.39 28.62 0.67
CA PHE A 76 -14.79 28.23 0.62
C PHE A 76 -15.67 29.42 0.22
N SER A 77 -16.86 29.14 -0.30
CA SER A 77 -17.86 30.14 -0.72
C SER A 77 -19.26 29.56 -0.54
N GLY A 78 -20.27 30.42 -0.41
CA GLY A 78 -21.68 29.99 -0.24
C GLY A 78 -22.01 29.41 1.13
N LEU A 79 -21.25 29.81 2.16
CA LEU A 79 -21.41 29.42 3.56
C LEU A 79 -21.33 30.62 4.50
N ASP A 80 -21.67 31.81 4.00
CA ASP A 80 -21.68 33.01 4.83
C ASP A 80 -22.71 32.87 5.97
N PRO A 81 -22.31 33.06 7.24
CA PRO A 81 -23.22 32.87 8.39
C PRO A 81 -24.41 33.82 8.38
N ASP A 82 -24.25 35.02 7.83
CA ASP A 82 -25.29 36.06 7.85
C ASP A 82 -26.27 35.96 6.68
N SER A 83 -25.80 35.54 5.50
CA SER A 83 -26.62 35.54 4.28
C SER A 83 -27.01 34.16 3.74
N ASP A 84 -26.09 33.19 3.76
CA ASP A 84 -26.27 31.89 3.11
C ASP A 84 -26.85 30.85 4.06
N LEU A 85 -26.32 30.77 5.30
CA LEU A 85 -26.73 29.75 6.27
C LEU A 85 -28.14 29.94 6.83
N GLY A 86 -28.76 31.10 6.61
CA GLY A 86 -30.19 31.34 6.86
C GLY A 86 -31.12 30.57 5.92
N ARG A 87 -30.63 30.15 4.73
CA ARG A 87 -31.45 29.48 3.70
C ARG A 87 -31.50 27.97 3.91
N PRO A 88 -32.64 27.31 3.59
CA PRO A 88 -32.78 25.86 3.73
C PRO A 88 -31.87 25.07 2.79
N THR A 89 -31.47 25.68 1.67
CA THR A 89 -30.59 25.10 0.66
C THR A 89 -29.33 25.92 0.52
N LEU A 90 -28.18 25.26 0.40
CA LEU A 90 -26.87 25.89 0.30
C LEU A 90 -26.23 25.64 -1.07
N ASP A 91 -25.55 26.66 -1.56
CA ASP A 91 -24.72 26.63 -2.77
C ASP A 91 -23.24 26.68 -2.38
N ALA A 92 -22.79 25.64 -1.67
CA ALA A 92 -21.46 25.60 -1.11
C ALA A 92 -20.40 25.23 -2.17
N THR A 93 -19.32 25.99 -2.21
CA THR A 93 -18.12 25.67 -2.99
C THR A 93 -16.92 25.59 -2.07
N PHE A 94 -16.10 24.56 -2.22
CA PHE A 94 -14.89 24.32 -1.46
C PHE A 94 -13.71 24.14 -2.41
N ASP A 95 -12.63 24.87 -2.15
CA ASP A 95 -11.33 24.65 -2.76
C ASP A 95 -10.48 23.85 -1.76
N LEU A 96 -10.28 22.57 -2.07
CA LEU A 96 -9.58 21.61 -1.23
C LEU A 96 -8.18 21.36 -1.79
N THR A 97 -7.17 21.35 -0.94
CA THR A 97 -5.81 20.91 -1.32
C THR A 97 -5.55 19.55 -0.72
N LEU A 98 -5.45 18.53 -1.56
CA LEU A 98 -5.03 17.18 -1.17
C LEU A 98 -3.51 17.11 -1.18
N ARG A 99 -2.93 16.62 -0.09
CA ARG A 99 -1.51 16.34 0.06
C ARG A 99 -1.28 14.85 0.28
N ILE A 100 -0.33 14.30 -0.47
CA ILE A 100 0.13 12.92 -0.33
C ILE A 100 1.61 12.96 0.00
N LYS A 101 1.98 12.34 1.12
CA LYS A 101 3.37 12.16 1.52
C LYS A 101 3.69 10.67 1.53
N GLU A 102 4.66 10.30 0.72
CA GLU A 102 5.09 8.91 0.57
C GLU A 102 6.42 8.70 1.33
N PRO A 103 6.39 8.11 2.54
CA PRO A 103 7.61 7.92 3.32
C PRO A 103 8.45 6.71 2.86
N ARG A 104 7.99 5.95 1.86
CA ARG A 104 8.65 4.73 1.39
C ARG A 104 9.52 4.98 0.17
N ARG A 105 10.75 4.49 0.23
CA ARG A 105 11.79 4.72 -0.79
C ARG A 105 11.49 4.14 -2.16
N TYR A 106 10.81 3.00 -2.21
CA TYR A 106 10.55 2.24 -3.44
C TYR A 106 9.07 2.09 -3.77
N SER A 107 8.22 2.95 -3.19
CA SER A 107 6.77 2.86 -3.33
C SER A 107 6.18 4.15 -3.90
N VAL A 108 5.00 4.01 -4.51
CA VAL A 108 4.21 5.12 -5.03
C VAL A 108 2.79 4.97 -4.48
N ALA A 109 2.29 6.01 -3.84
CA ALA A 109 0.89 6.11 -3.43
C ALA A 109 0.16 7.08 -4.34
N CYS A 110 -0.91 6.59 -4.99
CA CYS A 110 -1.73 7.39 -5.90
C CYS A 110 -3.19 7.39 -5.46
N THR A 111 -3.85 8.51 -5.67
CA THR A 111 -5.30 8.56 -5.75
C THR A 111 -5.76 7.86 -7.03
N GLU A 112 -6.73 6.96 -6.94
CA GLU A 112 -7.25 6.26 -8.11
C GLU A 112 -7.93 7.24 -9.08
N ARG A 113 -7.82 6.98 -10.39
CA ARG A 113 -8.56 7.76 -11.39
C ARG A 113 -10.06 7.61 -11.17
N GLY A 114 -10.80 8.71 -11.21
CA GLY A 114 -12.23 8.71 -10.94
C GLY A 114 -12.60 8.70 -9.45
N THR A 115 -11.63 8.97 -8.57
CA THR A 115 -11.92 9.24 -7.15
C THR A 115 -12.78 10.50 -7.04
N THR A 116 -13.78 10.45 -6.17
CA THR A 116 -14.67 11.59 -5.89
C THR A 116 -14.49 12.03 -4.44
N ALA A 117 -14.31 13.33 -4.23
CA ALA A 117 -14.33 13.96 -2.92
C ALA A 117 -15.77 14.28 -2.53
N TYR A 118 -16.16 13.90 -1.32
CA TYR A 118 -17.42 14.27 -0.70
C TYR A 118 -17.13 15.10 0.53
N VAL A 119 -17.72 16.28 0.60
CA VAL A 119 -17.65 17.16 1.76
C VAL A 119 -18.97 17.07 2.49
N SER A 120 -18.90 16.74 3.78
CA SER A 120 -20.06 16.66 4.65
C SER A 120 -19.78 17.36 5.97
N TYR A 121 -20.82 17.82 6.64
CA TYR A 121 -20.74 18.39 7.97
C TYR A 121 -21.69 17.64 8.89
N ARG A 122 -21.13 16.95 9.90
CA ARG A 122 -21.91 16.14 10.87
C ARG A 122 -22.87 15.16 10.17
N GLY A 123 -22.44 14.58 9.05
CA GLY A 123 -23.22 13.64 8.24
C GLY A 123 -24.18 14.27 7.21
N ALA A 124 -24.37 15.59 7.21
CA ALA A 124 -25.12 16.28 6.16
C ALA A 124 -24.20 16.54 4.95
N PRO A 125 -24.57 16.15 3.72
CA PRO A 125 -23.79 16.46 2.53
C PRO A 125 -23.76 17.97 2.28
N LEU A 126 -22.61 18.50 1.86
CA LEU A 126 -22.46 19.91 1.50
C LEU A 126 -22.02 20.08 0.04
N ALA A 127 -21.03 19.29 -0.40
CA ALA A 127 -20.46 19.42 -1.73
C ALA A 127 -19.84 18.10 -2.20
N SER A 128 -19.65 17.96 -3.51
CA SER A 128 -18.89 16.85 -4.09
C SER A 128 -18.08 17.32 -5.30
N GLY A 129 -17.00 16.62 -5.62
CA GLY A 129 -16.16 16.99 -6.76
C GLY A 129 -15.21 15.87 -7.21
N PRO A 130 -14.85 15.83 -8.49
CA PRO A 130 -13.88 14.87 -9.00
C PRO A 130 -12.46 15.22 -8.52
N VAL A 131 -11.69 14.19 -8.15
CA VAL A 131 -10.30 14.33 -7.72
C VAL A 131 -9.41 13.88 -8.87
N ALA A 132 -8.48 14.74 -9.29
CA ALA A 132 -7.47 14.36 -10.26
C ALA A 132 -6.54 13.28 -9.70
N GLN A 133 -5.95 12.47 -10.59
CA GLN A 133 -4.95 11.50 -10.17
C GLN A 133 -3.70 12.24 -9.67
N LEU A 134 -3.45 12.14 -8.36
CA LEU A 134 -2.26 12.65 -7.68
C LEU A 134 -1.46 11.47 -7.14
N CYS A 135 -0.14 11.51 -7.26
CA CYS A 135 0.74 10.40 -6.88
C CYS A 135 1.98 10.90 -6.15
N GLY A 136 2.13 10.58 -4.85
CA GLY A 136 3.39 10.73 -4.12
C GLY A 136 4.37 9.62 -4.50
N LYS A 137 5.61 9.96 -4.85
CA LYS A 137 6.62 9.02 -5.40
C LYS A 137 7.89 9.01 -4.59
N ASN A 138 8.31 7.85 -4.10
CA ASN A 138 9.56 7.71 -3.33
C ASN A 138 9.56 8.51 -2.03
N GLU A 139 10.55 8.19 -1.20
CA GLU A 139 10.85 8.88 0.05
C GLU A 139 11.09 10.38 -0.20
N ASP A 140 10.54 11.22 0.68
CA ASP A 140 10.65 12.68 0.70
C ASP A 140 9.87 13.47 -0.37
N THR A 141 9.04 12.82 -1.18
CA THR A 141 8.10 13.58 -2.02
C THR A 141 6.83 13.91 -1.26
N THR A 142 6.49 15.20 -1.30
CA THR A 142 5.18 15.71 -0.98
C THR A 142 4.57 16.19 -2.28
N GLU A 143 3.43 15.62 -2.63
CA GLU A 143 2.68 16.02 -3.82
C GLU A 143 1.36 16.63 -3.37
N GLU A 144 1.02 17.77 -3.96
CA GLU A 144 -0.17 18.54 -3.64
C GLU A 144 -1.02 18.72 -4.89
N GLY A 145 -2.33 18.60 -4.74
CA GLY A 145 -3.28 18.78 -5.83
C GLY A 145 -4.53 19.50 -5.34
N SER A 146 -4.97 20.50 -6.11
CA SER A 146 -6.23 21.18 -5.85
C SER A 146 -7.41 20.34 -6.34
N VAL A 147 -8.49 20.40 -5.57
CA VAL A 147 -9.75 19.69 -5.79
C VAL A 147 -10.86 20.68 -5.51
N MET A 148 -11.60 21.02 -6.56
CA MET A 148 -12.82 21.81 -6.42
C MET A 148 -13.99 20.88 -6.11
N ALA A 149 -14.66 21.11 -4.98
CA ALA A 149 -15.91 20.44 -4.64
C ALA A 149 -17.03 21.48 -4.56
N TRP A 150 -18.17 21.20 -5.18
CA TRP A 150 -19.32 22.10 -5.16
C TRP A 150 -20.62 21.34 -4.87
N GLY A 151 -21.57 22.05 -4.29
CA GLY A 151 -22.95 21.61 -4.08
C GLY A 151 -23.88 22.72 -4.54
N HIS A 152 -24.96 22.35 -5.22
CA HIS A 152 -25.99 23.29 -5.65
C HIS A 152 -27.32 22.91 -5.01
N ALA A 153 -28.00 23.89 -4.41
CA ALA A 153 -29.27 23.75 -3.73
C ALA A 153 -29.31 22.57 -2.73
N VAL A 154 -28.21 22.33 -2.02
CA VAL A 154 -28.09 21.19 -1.11
C VAL A 154 -28.91 21.45 0.14
N ALA A 155 -29.91 20.61 0.39
CA ALA A 155 -30.76 20.72 1.56
C ALA A 155 -30.01 20.27 2.82
N VAL A 156 -29.72 21.21 3.72
CA VAL A 156 -29.00 20.93 4.97
C VAL A 156 -29.94 21.15 6.15
N PRO A 157 -30.04 20.19 7.09
CA PRO A 157 -30.86 20.34 8.29
C PRO A 157 -30.54 21.63 9.03
N GLU A 158 -31.57 22.30 9.54
CA GLU A 158 -31.43 23.60 10.23
C GLU A 158 -30.43 23.54 11.39
N PHE A 159 -30.47 22.48 12.20
CA PHE A 159 -29.53 22.27 13.30
C PHE A 159 -28.06 22.26 12.82
N ALA A 160 -27.79 21.59 11.70
CA ALA A 160 -26.44 21.54 11.14
C ALA A 160 -26.02 22.91 10.59
N ARG A 161 -26.94 23.67 9.97
CA ARG A 161 -26.66 25.03 9.49
C ARG A 161 -26.35 26.00 10.63
N GLN A 162 -27.16 25.99 11.69
CA GLN A 162 -26.96 26.88 12.84
C GLN A 162 -25.63 26.60 13.55
N GLN A 163 -25.28 25.32 13.76
CA GLN A 163 -24.00 24.96 14.35
C GLN A 163 -22.82 25.30 13.44
N LEU A 164 -22.96 25.06 12.14
CA LEU A 164 -21.92 25.44 11.18
C LEU A 164 -21.70 26.96 11.16
N ALA A 165 -22.76 27.76 11.23
CA ALA A 165 -22.67 29.23 11.29
C ALA A 165 -21.94 29.69 12.54
N GLU A 166 -22.27 29.09 13.69
CA GLU A 166 -21.66 29.41 14.98
C GLU A 166 -20.17 29.01 15.01
N GLU A 167 -19.83 27.82 14.52
CA GLU A 167 -18.45 27.32 14.45
C GLU A 167 -17.62 28.10 13.41
N LEU A 168 -18.21 28.52 12.29
CA LEU A 168 -17.55 29.38 11.29
C LEU A 168 -17.26 30.76 11.87
N GLY A 169 -18.22 31.35 12.60
CA GLY A 169 -18.04 32.63 13.29
C GLY A 169 -16.92 32.60 14.33
N ARG A 170 -16.62 31.42 14.91
CA ARG A 170 -15.49 31.21 15.82
C ARG A 170 -14.19 30.79 15.12
N GLY A 171 -14.23 30.46 13.84
CA GLY A 171 -13.09 29.88 13.12
C GLY A 171 -12.75 28.45 13.55
N GLU A 172 -13.71 27.73 14.15
CA GLU A 172 -13.53 26.37 14.68
C GLU A 172 -14.23 25.29 13.82
N ALA A 173 -14.92 25.71 12.75
CA ALA A 173 -15.66 24.81 11.87
C ALA A 173 -14.75 23.74 11.25
N GLN A 174 -15.18 22.49 11.38
CA GLN A 174 -14.52 21.32 10.79
C GLN A 174 -15.50 20.61 9.87
N VAL A 175 -15.04 20.24 8.68
CA VAL A 175 -15.80 19.46 7.72
C VAL A 175 -15.21 18.07 7.57
N ASP A 176 -16.08 17.09 7.36
CA ASP A 176 -15.69 15.71 7.05
C ASP A 176 -15.50 15.60 5.53
N VAL A 177 -14.24 15.49 5.09
CA VAL A 177 -13.88 15.27 3.69
C VAL A 177 -13.58 13.79 3.47
N THR A 178 -14.36 13.14 2.61
CA THR A 178 -14.19 11.72 2.29
C THR A 178 -13.86 11.56 0.80
N LEU A 179 -12.67 11.03 0.50
CA LEU A 179 -12.29 10.64 -0.85
C LEU A 179 -12.66 9.18 -1.07
N LYS A 180 -13.52 8.91 -2.06
CA LYS A 180 -13.94 7.55 -2.41
C LYS A 180 -13.40 7.20 -3.78
N ALA A 181 -12.53 6.19 -3.84
CA ALA A 181 -12.08 5.59 -5.10
C ALA A 181 -13.30 5.05 -5.88
N PRO A 182 -13.25 4.91 -7.21
CA PRO A 182 -14.37 4.31 -7.94
C PRO A 182 -14.61 2.87 -7.46
N ALA A 183 -15.87 2.53 -7.18
CA ALA A 183 -16.24 1.15 -6.88
C ALA A 183 -15.92 0.26 -8.09
N ARG A 184 -15.28 -0.89 -7.85
CA ARG A 184 -15.02 -1.90 -8.90
C ARG A 184 -15.90 -3.11 -8.62
N TYR A 185 -16.64 -3.56 -9.63
CA TYR A 185 -17.41 -4.78 -9.53
C TYR A 185 -16.48 -5.99 -9.56
N CYS A 186 -16.09 -6.49 -8.39
CA CYS A 186 -15.60 -7.86 -8.24
C CYS A 186 -15.83 -8.38 -6.82
N TYR A 187 -16.01 -9.70 -6.67
CA TYR A 187 -16.36 -10.37 -5.42
C TYR A 187 -15.40 -10.10 -4.25
N MET A 188 -14.14 -9.73 -4.54
CA MET A 188 -13.10 -9.41 -3.55
C MET A 188 -12.59 -7.96 -3.68
N CYS A 189 -13.27 -7.11 -4.44
CA CYS A 189 -12.82 -5.74 -4.66
C CYS A 189 -13.14 -4.91 -3.42
N THR A 190 -12.12 -4.24 -2.90
CA THR A 190 -12.29 -3.21 -1.87
C THR A 190 -12.17 -1.84 -2.52
N GLN A 191 -12.99 -0.91 -2.06
CA GLN A 191 -12.91 0.51 -2.37
C GLN A 191 -12.04 1.17 -1.30
N THR A 192 -11.07 1.96 -1.75
CA THR A 192 -10.27 2.79 -0.84
C THR A 192 -11.09 4.01 -0.45
N VAL A 193 -11.27 4.23 0.84
CA VAL A 193 -11.95 5.39 1.41
C VAL A 193 -10.97 6.14 2.31
N ILE A 194 -10.72 7.41 1.99
CA ILE A 194 -9.82 8.28 2.75
C ILE A 194 -10.68 9.32 3.45
N ALA A 195 -10.70 9.30 4.77
CA ALA A 195 -11.50 10.21 5.60
C ALA A 195 -10.60 11.21 6.33
N CYS A 196 -10.84 12.49 6.07
CA CYS A 196 -10.10 13.61 6.61
C CYS A 196 -11.05 14.56 7.35
N LYS A 197 -10.55 15.25 8.38
CA LYS A 197 -11.30 16.29 9.10
C LYS A 197 -10.52 17.61 9.13
N PRO A 198 -10.42 18.33 8.00
CA PRO A 198 -9.80 19.64 7.97
C PRO A 198 -10.64 20.70 8.68
N ARG A 199 -9.95 21.73 9.19
CA ARG A 199 -10.57 22.98 9.63
C ARG A 199 -10.87 23.84 8.41
N VAL A 200 -12.03 24.48 8.41
CA VAL A 200 -12.48 25.35 7.32
C VAL A 200 -11.84 26.72 7.49
N GLY A 201 -11.25 27.26 6.41
CA GLY A 201 -10.73 28.63 6.39
C GLY A 201 -9.38 28.86 7.06
N SER A 202 -8.77 27.85 7.70
CA SER A 202 -7.41 27.98 8.25
C SER A 202 -6.32 27.84 7.19
N GLY A 203 -6.62 27.21 6.05
CA GLY A 203 -5.61 26.80 5.06
C GLY A 203 -4.62 25.75 5.58
N GLU A 204 -4.82 25.27 6.81
CA GLU A 204 -3.94 24.32 7.47
C GLU A 204 -4.33 22.89 7.07
N PHE A 205 -3.33 22.05 6.85
CA PHE A 205 -3.55 20.64 6.57
C PHE A 205 -4.14 19.94 7.80
N SER A 206 -5.13 19.09 7.55
CA SER A 206 -5.66 18.22 8.58
C SER A 206 -4.57 17.30 9.16
N PRO A 207 -4.75 16.81 10.39
CA PRO A 207 -4.03 15.61 10.83
C PRO A 207 -4.20 14.48 9.81
N THR A 208 -3.29 13.51 9.87
CA THR A 208 -3.24 12.38 8.92
C THR A 208 -4.61 11.73 8.78
N CYS A 209 -5.09 11.64 7.54
CA CYS A 209 -6.39 11.07 7.24
C CYS A 209 -6.41 9.55 7.51
N GLY A 210 -7.56 9.05 7.93
CA GLY A 210 -7.80 7.62 8.03
C GLY A 210 -7.96 7.02 6.64
N VAL A 211 -7.23 5.93 6.35
CA VAL A 211 -7.37 5.17 5.10
C VAL A 211 -7.99 3.83 5.43
N ASP A 212 -9.18 3.58 4.91
CA ASP A 212 -9.91 2.33 5.10
C ASP A 212 -10.17 1.62 3.77
N LYS A 213 -10.27 0.29 3.83
CA LYS A 213 -10.61 -0.55 2.68
C LYS A 213 -12.00 -1.13 2.92
N GLN A 214 -12.98 -0.53 2.28
CA GLN A 214 -14.38 -0.92 2.45
C GLN A 214 -14.82 -1.82 1.31
N LEU A 215 -15.77 -2.71 1.58
CA LEU A 215 -16.53 -3.31 0.49
C LEU A 215 -17.38 -2.19 -0.13
N PRO A 216 -17.31 -1.96 -1.44
CA PRO A 216 -18.06 -0.88 -2.06
C PRO A 216 -19.55 -1.08 -1.79
N THR A 217 -20.17 -0.11 -1.14
CA THR A 217 -21.62 0.03 -1.14
C THR A 217 -22.03 0.37 -2.57
N LEU A 218 -22.65 -0.59 -3.26
CA LEU A 218 -23.15 -0.41 -4.63
C LEU A 218 -24.03 0.86 -4.68
N PRO A 219 -24.02 1.62 -5.79
CA PRO A 219 -25.07 2.60 -6.01
C PRO A 219 -26.42 1.89 -6.08
N ASP A 220 -27.46 2.51 -5.54
CA ASP A 220 -28.85 2.06 -5.66
C ASP A 220 -29.35 2.04 -7.13
N ASN A 221 -28.57 2.56 -8.08
CA ASN A 221 -28.94 2.71 -9.48
C ASN A 221 -28.15 1.76 -10.41
N PRO A 222 -28.76 0.69 -10.95
CA PRO A 222 -28.12 -0.25 -11.87
C PRO A 222 -27.78 0.34 -13.26
N ASN A 223 -28.17 1.59 -13.55
CA ASN A 223 -27.94 2.23 -14.85
C ASN A 223 -26.68 3.12 -14.91
N GLU A 224 -26.00 3.35 -13.79
CA GLU A 224 -24.78 4.15 -13.76
C GLU A 224 -23.60 3.33 -14.31
N LYS A 225 -23.27 3.54 -15.58
CA LYS A 225 -22.15 2.87 -16.25
C LYS A 225 -20.82 3.31 -15.65
N TYR A 226 -20.09 2.35 -15.09
CA TYR A 226 -18.71 2.53 -14.66
C TYR A 226 -17.82 3.09 -15.77
N PRO A 227 -16.84 3.97 -15.46
CA PRO A 227 -15.82 4.36 -16.42
C PRO A 227 -15.01 3.12 -16.83
N GLY A 228 -15.19 2.70 -18.09
CA GLY A 228 -14.44 1.60 -18.67
C GLY A 228 -12.93 1.89 -18.63
N TYR A 229 -12.16 0.95 -18.10
CA TYR A 229 -10.70 1.07 -18.05
C TYR A 229 -10.12 1.02 -19.48
N PRO A 230 -9.21 1.94 -19.88
CA PRO A 230 -8.27 1.65 -20.94
C PRO A 230 -7.34 0.54 -20.46
N GLY A 231 -7.24 -0.55 -21.22
CA GLY A 231 -6.48 -1.74 -20.85
C GLY A 231 -5.05 -1.42 -20.38
N PHE A 232 -4.56 -2.23 -19.44
CA PHE A 232 -3.16 -2.21 -19.03
C PHE A 232 -2.25 -2.20 -20.27
N PRO A 233 -1.21 -1.34 -20.34
CA PRO A 233 -0.14 -1.56 -21.31
C PRO A 233 0.53 -2.88 -20.94
N GLY A 234 0.14 -3.94 -21.66
CA GLY A 234 0.76 -5.24 -21.58
C GLY A 234 2.26 -5.11 -21.88
N TYR A 235 3.05 -5.85 -21.12
CA TYR A 235 4.43 -6.17 -21.42
C TYR A 235 4.61 -6.45 -22.92
N PRO A 236 5.73 -6.03 -23.54
CA PRO A 236 5.94 -6.13 -24.99
C PRO A 236 6.14 -7.60 -25.38
N GLY A 237 5.03 -8.32 -25.51
CA GLY A 237 4.94 -9.63 -26.13
C GLY A 237 4.77 -9.45 -27.63
N PHE A 238 5.85 -9.67 -28.35
CA PHE A 238 5.91 -10.10 -29.75
C PHE A 238 4.55 -10.43 -30.39
N PHE A 239 4.09 -9.59 -31.32
CA PHE A 239 3.12 -10.01 -32.35
C PHE A 239 3.66 -9.65 -33.74
N PRO A 240 3.59 -10.58 -34.71
CA PRO A 240 4.16 -10.40 -36.03
C PRO A 240 3.35 -9.38 -36.85
N ILE A 241 4.08 -8.62 -37.66
CA ILE A 241 3.56 -7.62 -38.59
C ILE A 241 2.69 -8.32 -39.65
N ILE A 242 1.38 -8.06 -39.63
CA ILE A 242 0.49 -8.35 -40.78
C ILE A 242 0.26 -7.02 -41.50
N PRO A 243 0.68 -6.87 -42.77
CA PRO A 243 0.54 -5.60 -43.49
C PRO A 243 -0.94 -5.34 -43.85
N ARG A 244 -1.45 -4.18 -43.44
CA ARG A 244 -2.76 -3.66 -43.84
C ARG A 244 -2.81 -3.45 -45.35
N ALA A 245 -3.77 -4.12 -46.01
CA ALA A 245 -4.14 -3.86 -47.38
C ALA A 245 -4.62 -2.41 -47.56
N ARG A 246 -4.07 -1.73 -48.57
CA ARG A 246 -4.34 -0.34 -48.92
C ARG A 246 -5.68 -0.28 -49.66
N SER A 247 -6.73 0.24 -49.01
CA SER A 247 -8.03 0.49 -49.66
C SER A 247 -7.92 1.75 -50.52
N ALA A 248 -7.98 1.57 -51.84
CA ALA A 248 -8.08 2.63 -52.81
C ALA A 248 -9.53 3.13 -52.90
N ARG A 249 -9.78 4.39 -52.54
CA ARG A 249 -10.95 5.14 -53.05
C ARG A 249 -10.47 6.21 -54.01
N ARG A 250 -10.88 6.02 -55.27
CA ARG A 250 -10.73 6.97 -56.38
C ARG A 250 -11.43 8.28 -56.04
N LEU A 251 -10.70 9.37 -56.28
CA LEU A 251 -11.23 10.71 -56.50
C LEU A 251 -11.93 10.74 -57.86
N LEU A 252 -13.18 11.20 -57.88
CA LEU A 252 -13.88 11.74 -59.06
C LEU A 252 -14.82 12.82 -58.54
N GLN A 253 -14.44 14.09 -58.71
CA GLN A 253 -15.32 15.26 -58.89
C GLN A 253 -14.47 16.53 -58.97
N HIS A 254 -13.98 16.85 -60.18
CA HIS A 254 -14.33 18.02 -61.00
C HIS A 254 -13.29 18.20 -62.11
#